data_AF-A0A6G3RWN4-F1
#
_entry.id   AF-A0A6G3RWN4-F1
#
_cell.length_a   1.000
_cell.length_b   1.000
_cell.length_c   1.000
_cell.angle_alpha   90.00
_cell.angle_beta   90.00
_cell.angle_gamma   90.00
#
_symmetry.space_group_name_H-M   'P 1'
#
loop_
_entity.id
_entity.type
_entity.pdbx_description
1 polymer ?
#
loop_
_entity_poly.entity_id
_entity_poly.type
_entity_poly.pdbx_seq_one_letter_code
_entity_poly.pdbx_strand_id
1 'polypeptide(L)' 'LTPHAGEAAALLGSARDEVEGQRLSSVRELASRYGATVLLKGSTTLVAAPDGGPVRVNPTGTPWLAT' A
#
# COMPACT_ATOMS: atom_id res chain seq x y z
N LEU A 1 5.94 -6.43 -3.25
CA LEU A 1 5.10 -5.67 -4.20
C LEU A 1 5.19 -4.19 -3.87
N THR A 2 5.19 -3.30 -4.87
CA THR A 2 5.35 -1.84 -4.65
C THR A 2 4.25 -1.02 -5.33
N PRO A 3 2.96 -1.34 -5.13
CA PRO A 3 1.89 -0.71 -5.88
C PRO A 3 1.65 0.75 -5.45
N HIS A 4 1.22 1.59 -6.37
CA HIS A 4 0.45 2.80 -6.06
C HIS A 4 -1.03 2.46 -5.88
N ALA A 5 -1.88 3.44 -5.50
CA ALA A 5 -3.30 3.20 -5.20
C ALA A 5 -4.08 2.52 -6.34
N GLY A 6 -3.90 2.96 -7.59
CA GLY A 6 -4.51 2.30 -8.75
C GLY A 6 -4.09 0.83 -8.97
N GLU A 7 -2.79 0.51 -8.86
CA GLU A 7 -2.30 -0.87 -8.96
C GLU A 7 -2.84 -1.73 -7.81
N ALA A 8 -2.88 -1.19 -6.60
CA ALA A 8 -3.45 -1.86 -5.44
C ALA A 8 -4.95 -2.15 -5.61
N ALA A 9 -5.71 -1.19 -6.16
CA ALA A 9 -7.12 -1.35 -6.46
C ALA A 9 -7.35 -2.49 -7.47
N ALA A 10 -6.54 -2.56 -8.53
CA ALA A 10 -6.59 -3.63 -9.51
C ALA A 10 -6.28 -5.01 -8.89
N LEU A 11 -5.27 -5.10 -8.01
CA LEU A 11 -4.91 -6.34 -7.31
C LEU A 11 -5.96 -6.77 -6.27
N LEU A 12 -6.63 -5.81 -5.63
CA LEU A 12 -7.65 -6.08 -4.63
C LEU A 12 -9.04 -6.33 -5.23
N GLY A 13 -9.27 -5.90 -6.48
CA GLY A 13 -10.60 -5.92 -7.10
C GLY A 13 -11.54 -4.89 -6.47
N SER A 14 -11.01 -3.72 -6.11
CA SER A 14 -11.71 -2.63 -5.41
C SER A 14 -11.62 -1.32 -6.19
N ALA A 15 -12.38 -0.30 -5.80
CA ALA A 15 -12.22 1.04 -6.36
C ALA A 15 -10.96 1.72 -5.78
N ARG A 16 -10.33 2.59 -6.57
CA ARG A 16 -9.16 3.37 -6.12
C ARG A 16 -9.46 4.17 -4.86
N ASP A 17 -10.63 4.81 -4.80
CA ASP A 17 -11.04 5.66 -3.67
C ASP A 17 -11.20 4.85 -2.37
N GLU A 18 -11.59 3.57 -2.48
CA GLU A 18 -11.65 2.65 -1.33
C GLU A 18 -10.25 2.37 -0.79
N VAL A 19 -9.27 2.12 -1.66
CA VAL A 19 -7.87 1.93 -1.28
C VAL A 19 -7.28 3.20 -0.67
N GLU A 20 -7.60 4.38 -1.22
CA GLU A 20 -7.12 5.66 -0.67
C GLU A 20 -7.76 5.99 0.68
N GLY A 21 -9.04 5.66 0.88
CA GLY A 21 -9.74 5.81 2.15
C GLY A 21 -9.32 4.79 3.22
N GLN A 22 -8.79 3.64 2.81
CA GLN A 22 -8.52 2.50 3.70
C GLN A 22 -7.10 1.92 3.54
N ARG A 23 -6.12 2.77 3.23
CA ARG A 23 -4.73 2.37 2.90
C ARG A 23 -4.11 1.34 3.85
N LEU A 24 -4.37 1.46 5.15
CA LEU A 24 -3.82 0.55 6.17
C LEU A 24 -4.41 -0.87 6.09
N SER A 25 -5.72 -1.02 5.85
CA SER A 25 -6.30 -2.34 5.63
C SER A 25 -5.87 -2.90 4.28
N SER A 26 -5.86 -2.07 3.22
CA SER A 26 -5.45 -2.48 1.88
C SER A 26 -4.01 -3.00 1.83
N VAL A 27 -3.05 -2.33 2.46
CA VAL A 27 -1.64 -2.79 2.45
C VAL A 27 -1.45 -4.10 3.20
N ARG A 28 -2.20 -4.31 4.30
CA ARG A 28 -2.20 -5.57 5.06
C ARG A 28 -2.83 -6.71 4.26
N GLU A 29 -3.96 -6.43 3.63
CA GLU A 29 -4.66 -7.40 2.79
C GLU A 29 -3.78 -7.82 1.61
N LEU A 30 -3.13 -6.88 0.92
CA LEU A 30 -2.17 -7.19 -0.13
C LEU A 30 -1.02 -8.05 0.38
N ALA A 31 -0.45 -7.72 1.55
CA ALA A 31 0.67 -8.49 2.09
C ALA A 31 0.27 -9.92 2.44
N SER A 32 -0.91 -10.10 3.05
CA SER A 32 -1.47 -11.41 3.38
C SER A 32 -1.88 -12.20 2.12
N ARG A 33 -2.58 -11.57 1.18
CA ARG A 33 -3.12 -12.21 -0.04
C ARG A 33 -2.01 -12.73 -0.93
N TYR A 34 -0.91 -12.01 -1.04
CA TYR A 34 0.21 -12.36 -1.92
C TYR A 34 1.42 -12.96 -1.20
N GLY A 35 1.37 -13.12 0.12
CA GLY A 35 2.48 -13.67 0.90
C GLY A 35 3.79 -12.89 0.74
N ALA A 36 3.72 -11.58 0.51
CA ALA A 36 4.86 -10.75 0.16
C ALA A 36 4.90 -9.45 0.97
N THR A 37 6.10 -8.88 1.14
CA THR A 37 6.23 -7.51 1.67
C THR A 37 5.65 -6.52 0.67
N VAL A 38 4.78 -5.62 1.13
CA VAL A 38 4.09 -4.63 0.29
C VAL A 38 4.46 -3.22 0.73
N LEU A 39 4.88 -2.40 -0.24
CA LEU A 39 5.09 -0.97 -0.08
C LEU A 39 3.98 -0.24 -0.85
N LEU A 40 2.92 0.16 -0.16
CA LEU A 40 1.82 0.92 -0.76
C LEU A 40 2.23 2.40 -0.88
N LYS A 41 2.57 2.82 -2.10
CA LYS A 41 3.08 4.16 -2.42
C LYS A 41 1.99 5.23 -2.32
N GLY A 42 2.40 6.45 -2.03
CA GLY A 42 1.59 7.67 -2.02
C GLY A 42 2.36 8.79 -1.32
N SER A 43 1.67 9.83 -0.84
CA SER A 43 2.29 10.90 -0.04
C SER A 43 3.00 10.37 1.21
N THR A 44 2.52 9.25 1.74
CA THR A 44 3.18 8.47 2.77
C THR A 44 3.17 7.00 2.36
N THR A 45 4.34 6.38 2.33
CA THR A 45 4.45 4.97 1.96
C THR A 45 4.20 4.10 3.19
N LEU A 46 3.26 3.14 3.06
CA LEU A 46 3.01 2.13 4.08
C LEU A 46 3.73 0.84 3.72
N VAL A 47 4.37 0.20 4.69
CA VAL A 47 5.11 -1.05 4.51
C VAL A 47 4.53 -2.13 5.42
N ALA A 48 3.97 -3.18 4.82
CA ALA A 48 3.44 -4.33 5.55
C ALA A 48 4.21 -5.61 5.16
N ALA A 49 4.57 -6.40 6.18
CA ALA A 49 5.12 -7.73 6.01
C ALA A 49 3.97 -8.78 5.98
N PRO A 50 4.18 -9.94 5.32
CA PRO A 50 3.14 -10.96 5.19
C PRO A 50 2.83 -11.70 6.50
N ASP A 51 3.68 -11.59 7.51
CA ASP A 51 3.55 -12.24 8.82
C ASP A 51 2.59 -11.50 9.79
N GLY A 52 1.97 -10.39 9.35
CA GLY A 52 0.95 -9.68 10.13
C GLY A 52 1.49 -8.74 11.21
N GLY A 53 2.78 -8.41 11.19
CA GLY A 53 3.39 -7.47 12.13
C GLY A 53 2.96 -6.01 11.97
N PRO A 54 3.55 -5.09 12.77
CA PRO A 54 3.28 -3.66 12.67
C PRO A 54 3.55 -3.13 11.25
N VAL A 55 2.61 -2.35 10.73
CA VAL A 55 2.81 -1.61 9.48
C VAL A 55 3.75 -0.45 9.75
N ARG A 56 4.83 -0.37 8.98
CA ARG A 56 5.78 0.75 9.06
C ARG A 56 5.33 1.88 8.15
N VAL A 57 5.67 3.10 8.53
CA VAL A 57 5.31 4.31 7.81
C VAL A 57 6.59 5.02 7.41
N ASN A 58 6.73 5.31 6.12
CA ASN A 58 7.75 6.24 5.64
C ASN A 58 7.08 7.58 5.30
N PRO A 59 7.20 8.60 6.18
CA PRO A 59 6.65 9.94 5.95
C PRO A 59 7.56 10.81 5.08
N THR A 60 8.74 10.31 4.71
CA THR A 60 9.68 11.06 3.87
C THR A 60 9.33 10.92 2.39
N GLY A 61 9.67 11.94 1.61
CA GLY A 61 9.36 12.03 0.19
C GLY A 61 8.86 13.42 -0.16
N THR A 62 9.26 13.92 -1.33
CA THR A 62 8.78 15.19 -1.87
C THR A 62 7.77 14.94 -2.99
N PRO A 63 6.83 15.86 -3.26
CA PRO A 63 5.91 15.74 -4.40
C PRO A 63 6.60 15.50 -5.75
N TRP A 64 7.86 15.93 -5.89
CA TRP A 64 8.72 15.66 -7.06
C TRP A 64 8.88 14.17 -7.42
N LEU A 65 8.58 13.24 -6.50
CA LEU A 65 8.67 11.80 -6.74
C LEU A 65 7.46 11.23 -7.49
N ALA A 66 6.43 12.03 -7.77
CA ALA A 66 5.21 11.65 -8.47
C ALA A 66 5.23 12.03 -9.96
N THR A 67 6.39 11.89 -10.62
CA THR A 67 6.56 12.00 -12.08
C THR A 67 6.11 10.73 -12.80
#